data_AF-A0A535B470-F1
#
_entry.id   AF-A0A535B470-F1
#
_cell.length_a   1.000
_cell.length_b   1.000
_cell.length_c   1.000
_cell.angle_alpha   90.00
_cell.angle_beta   90.00
_cell.angle_gamma   90.00
#
_symmetry.space_group_name_H-M   'P 1'
#
loop_
_entity.id
_entity.type
_entity.pdbx_description
1 polymer ?
#
loop_
_entity_poly.entity_id
_entity_poly.type
_entity_poly.pdbx_seq_one_letter_code
_entity_poly.pdbx_strand_id
1 'polypeptide(L)'
;QVAGAELVRARLTNVARVNNHVRLHTQTDGRDSAFTARVVVGADGAHSRVARNLGLSGPAEKVYCLGIEGRLKVPREDFVHVFVGRDLAPGWFGWIIPTGDGGVRAGIGSSNAVKPIACYRRLTELFPRLFNGIESCRLYGGTIPLDFAPRSYADNVLLVGDAAGQVKPFSGGGIYTGLVAARHASAAVLRAFANDDCTAAGLAPYERAWKREIGRELLRSLRIRHFGLALSDGEVERVVRALHSDGLQQLASRHGDIDYPSRVLLPLARSLPSVALLAWITLRRPAATWSLLRANLPFAL
;
A
#
# COMPACT_ATOMS: atom_id res chain seq x y z
N GLN A 1 19.38 22.00 -0.30
CA GLN A 1 18.06 22.64 -0.40
C GLN A 1 17.51 22.35 -1.78
N VAL A 2 16.26 21.89 -1.90
CA VAL A 2 15.57 21.79 -3.19
C VAL A 2 14.25 22.56 -3.02
N ALA A 3 14.01 23.55 -3.89
CA ALA A 3 12.80 24.38 -3.92
C ALA A 3 12.48 25.23 -2.66
N GLY A 4 13.49 25.66 -1.89
CA GLY A 4 13.29 26.57 -0.75
C GLY A 4 12.86 25.91 0.56
N ALA A 5 12.71 24.58 0.60
CA ALA A 5 12.49 23.85 1.84
C ALA A 5 13.78 23.70 2.66
N GLU A 6 13.68 23.91 3.97
CA GLU A 6 14.73 23.61 4.94
C GLU A 6 14.65 22.14 5.38
N LEU A 7 15.76 21.40 5.22
CA LEU A 7 15.84 20.01 5.66
C LEU A 7 16.42 19.94 7.06
N VAL A 8 15.58 19.57 8.04
CA VAL A 8 16.00 19.29 9.41
C VAL A 8 16.15 17.78 9.60
N ARG A 9 17.36 17.31 9.93
CA ARG A 9 17.61 15.91 10.27
C ARG A 9 17.42 15.69 11.77
N ALA A 10 16.21 15.30 12.17
CA ALA A 10 15.87 15.04 13.56
C ALA A 10 14.83 13.92 13.68
N ARG A 11 14.80 13.23 14.83
CA ARG A 11 13.77 12.25 15.17
C ARG A 11 12.59 12.96 15.82
N LEU A 12 11.39 12.80 15.27
CA LEU A 12 10.16 13.27 15.91
C LEU A 12 9.82 12.40 17.14
N THR A 13 9.76 13.00 18.32
CA THR A 13 9.49 12.31 19.60
C THR A 13 8.07 12.56 20.09
N ASN A 14 7.54 13.77 19.93
CA ASN A 14 6.18 14.13 20.31
C ASN A 14 5.58 15.21 19.39
N VAL A 15 4.25 15.31 19.39
CA VAL A 15 3.48 16.30 18.64
C VAL A 15 2.31 16.70 19.53
N ALA A 16 2.08 17.99 19.72
CA ALA A 16 0.99 18.49 20.54
C ALA A 16 0.33 19.71 19.89
N ARG A 17 -0.98 19.85 20.07
CA ARG A 17 -1.67 21.09 19.74
C ARG A 17 -1.38 22.13 20.82
N VAL A 18 -1.02 23.34 20.39
CA VAL A 18 -0.78 24.49 21.27
C VAL A 18 -1.50 25.68 20.65
N ASN A 19 -2.65 26.05 21.22
CA ASN A 19 -3.56 27.06 20.65
C ASN A 19 -3.91 26.70 19.18
N ASN A 20 -3.73 27.64 18.25
CA ASN A 20 -3.98 27.46 16.81
C ASN A 20 -2.76 26.92 16.04
N HIS A 21 -1.80 26.32 16.74
CA HIS A 21 -0.56 25.78 16.16
C HIS A 21 -0.30 24.35 16.63
N VAL A 22 0.66 23.71 15.97
CA VAL A 22 1.18 22.41 16.36
C VAL A 22 2.63 22.57 16.77
N ARG A 23 2.97 22.07 17.95
CA ARG A 23 4.34 21.97 18.45
C ARG A 23 4.89 20.57 18.17
N LEU A 24 6.02 20.51 17.46
CA LEU A 24 6.75 19.29 17.16
C LEU A 24 7.97 19.21 18.07
N HIS A 25 8.06 18.18 18.90
CA HIS A 25 9.24 17.89 19.69
C HIS A 25 10.13 16.92 18.92
N THR A 26 11.39 17.28 18.77
CA THR A 26 12.37 16.54 18.00
C THR A 26 13.62 16.30 18.82
N GLN A 27 14.37 15.26 18.44
CA GLN A 27 15.66 14.95 19.05
C GLN A 27 16.72 14.71 17.97
N THR A 28 17.90 15.30 18.18
CA THR A 28 19.10 15.09 17.34
C THR A 28 20.28 14.86 18.27
N ASP A 29 20.98 13.74 18.11
CA ASP A 29 22.16 13.36 18.92
C ASP A 29 21.93 13.49 20.45
N GLY A 30 20.75 13.07 20.91
CA GLY A 30 20.34 13.14 22.31
C GLY A 30 19.93 14.53 22.82
N ARG A 31 19.96 15.56 21.96
CA ARG A 31 19.52 16.92 22.30
C ARG A 31 18.08 17.14 21.85
N ASP A 32 17.26 17.63 22.76
CA ASP A 32 15.87 17.95 22.47
C ASP A 32 15.75 19.35 21.84
N SER A 33 14.79 19.49 20.94
CA SER A 33 14.44 20.74 20.27
C SER A 33 12.94 20.76 19.98
N ALA A 34 12.40 21.94 19.69
CA ALA A 34 10.99 22.06 19.35
C ALA A 34 10.78 23.06 18.21
N PHE A 35 9.84 22.73 17.34
CA PHE A 35 9.36 23.60 16.26
C PHE A 35 7.88 23.89 16.48
N THR A 36 7.43 25.07 16.04
CA THR A 36 6.03 25.42 15.99
C THR A 36 5.62 25.61 14.53
N ALA A 37 4.52 25.02 14.11
CA ALA A 37 3.99 25.12 12.76
C ALA A 37 2.49 25.43 12.77
N ARG A 38 2.01 26.16 11.75
CA ARG A 38 0.58 26.39 11.51
C ARG A 38 -0.13 25.11 11.06
N VAL A 39 0.54 24.27 10.26
CA VAL A 39 0.04 22.97 9.81
C VAL A 39 1.18 21.95 9.83
N VAL A 40 0.88 20.72 10.23
CA VAL A 40 1.78 19.56 10.13
C VAL A 40 1.24 18.57 9.12
N VAL A 41 2.09 18.13 8.20
CA VAL A 41 1.79 17.02 7.28
C VAL A 41 2.46 15.75 7.81
N GLY A 42 1.66 14.84 8.36
CA GLY A 42 2.10 13.51 8.81
C GLY A 42 2.36 12.60 7.61
N ALA A 43 3.63 12.56 7.18
CA ALA A 43 4.15 11.62 6.19
C ALA A 43 5.11 10.60 6.84
N ASP A 44 4.79 10.18 8.07
CA ASP A 44 5.66 9.45 8.99
C ASP A 44 5.36 7.93 9.05
N GLY A 45 4.81 7.39 7.96
CA GLY A 45 4.67 5.95 7.75
C GLY A 45 3.49 5.29 8.48
N ALA A 46 3.39 3.96 8.36
CA ALA A 46 2.27 3.15 8.85
C ALA A 46 2.07 3.16 10.40
N HIS A 47 3.07 3.64 11.15
CA HIS A 47 3.03 3.77 12.62
C HIS A 47 2.76 5.20 13.08
N SER A 48 2.35 6.08 12.15
CA SER A 48 2.20 7.52 12.26
C SER A 48 2.07 8.02 13.71
N ARG A 49 3.16 8.59 14.19
CA ARG A 49 3.22 9.28 15.48
C ARG A 49 2.39 10.55 15.43
N VAL A 50 2.40 11.25 14.29
CA VAL A 50 1.56 12.43 14.07
C VAL A 50 0.09 12.10 14.26
N ALA A 51 -0.40 11.04 13.63
CA ALA A 51 -1.80 10.61 13.76
C ALA A 51 -2.14 10.29 15.22
N ARG A 52 -1.35 9.42 15.86
CA ARG A 52 -1.59 8.98 17.25
C ARG A 52 -1.60 10.14 18.25
N ASN A 53 -0.61 11.02 18.17
CA ASN A 53 -0.47 12.10 19.13
C ASN A 53 -1.53 13.20 18.96
N LEU A 54 -2.06 13.36 17.75
CA LEU A 54 -3.11 14.34 17.44
C LEU A 54 -4.52 13.74 17.43
N GLY A 55 -4.69 12.50 17.93
CA GLY A 55 -6.00 11.87 18.11
C GLY A 55 -6.67 11.40 16.81
N LEU A 56 -5.90 11.20 15.74
CA LEU A 56 -6.39 10.60 14.50
C LEU A 56 -6.19 9.08 14.51
N SER A 57 -7.22 8.35 14.09
CA SER A 57 -7.12 6.91 13.84
C SER A 57 -6.35 6.64 12.55
N GLY A 58 -5.35 5.77 12.63
CA GLY A 58 -4.67 5.24 11.44
C GLY A 58 -5.43 4.07 10.80
N PRO A 59 -4.88 3.50 9.71
CA PRO A 59 -5.39 2.29 9.08
C PRO A 59 -5.53 1.11 10.05
N ALA A 60 -6.66 0.40 9.98
CA ALA A 60 -6.98 -0.71 10.88
C ALA A 60 -6.24 -2.01 10.50
N GLU A 61 -6.26 -2.36 9.21
CA GLU A 61 -5.59 -3.56 8.72
C GLU A 61 -4.15 -3.27 8.27
N LYS A 62 -3.23 -4.15 8.65
CA LYS A 62 -1.82 -4.08 8.30
C LYS A 62 -1.23 -5.46 8.06
N VAL A 63 -0.12 -5.47 7.34
CA VAL A 63 0.74 -6.63 7.15
C VAL A 63 2.17 -6.24 7.45
N TYR A 64 2.93 -7.21 7.92
CA TYR A 64 4.35 -7.04 8.22
C TYR A 64 5.18 -7.70 7.14
N CYS A 65 6.29 -7.04 6.78
CA CYS A 65 7.17 -7.45 5.69
C CYS A 65 8.56 -7.76 6.23
N LEU A 66 9.19 -8.75 5.61
CA LEU A 66 10.63 -8.88 5.53
C LEU A 66 11.04 -8.67 4.07
N GLY A 67 11.97 -7.75 3.82
CA GLY A 67 12.55 -7.51 2.51
C GLY A 67 14.07 -7.64 2.55
N ILE A 68 14.65 -8.16 1.48
CA ILE A 68 16.09 -8.26 1.26
C ILE A 68 16.39 -7.58 -0.07
N GLU A 69 17.36 -6.67 -0.03
CA GLU A 69 18.01 -6.16 -1.23
C GLU A 69 19.38 -6.80 -1.31
N GLY A 70 19.67 -7.40 -2.46
CA GLY A 70 20.89 -8.16 -2.67
C GLY A 70 21.15 -8.43 -4.13
N ARG A 71 22.09 -9.33 -4.40
CA ARG A 71 22.41 -9.78 -5.75
C ARG A 71 22.11 -11.26 -5.90
N LEU A 72 21.46 -11.61 -7.00
CA LEU A 72 21.17 -12.98 -7.40
C LEU A 72 20.84 -13.01 -8.90
N LYS A 73 21.44 -13.94 -9.62
CA LYS A 73 21.01 -14.24 -10.98
C LYS A 73 19.73 -15.07 -10.95
N VAL A 74 18.60 -14.44 -11.26
CA VAL A 74 17.31 -15.13 -11.33
C VAL A 74 17.07 -15.72 -12.73
N PRO A 75 16.23 -16.77 -12.87
CA PRO A 75 15.97 -17.39 -14.17
C PRO A 75 15.31 -16.45 -15.20
N ARG A 76 14.54 -15.47 -14.72
CA ARG A 76 13.80 -14.50 -15.53
C ARG A 76 13.93 -13.13 -14.89
N GLU A 77 14.75 -12.26 -15.49
CA GLU A 77 14.95 -10.88 -15.05
C GLU A 77 13.89 -9.92 -15.61
N ASP A 78 13.14 -10.37 -16.62
CA ASP A 78 12.05 -9.65 -17.27
C ASP A 78 10.70 -9.80 -16.54
N PHE A 79 10.63 -10.59 -15.47
CA PHE A 79 9.41 -10.85 -14.69
C PHE A 79 9.63 -10.62 -13.19
N VAL A 80 8.58 -10.13 -12.52
CA VAL A 80 8.45 -10.23 -11.07
C VAL A 80 7.92 -11.61 -10.71
N HIS A 81 8.58 -12.29 -9.78
CA HIS A 81 8.13 -13.56 -9.23
C HIS A 81 7.23 -13.27 -8.03
N VAL A 82 6.02 -13.82 -8.00
CA VAL A 82 5.07 -13.65 -6.90
C VAL A 82 4.69 -15.03 -6.37
N PHE A 83 4.78 -15.20 -5.05
CA PHE A 83 4.54 -16.46 -4.37
C PHE A 83 3.30 -16.32 -3.48
N VAL A 84 2.26 -17.08 -3.79
CA VAL A 84 0.98 -17.07 -3.06
C VAL A 84 0.75 -18.42 -2.39
N GLY A 85 0.01 -18.41 -1.30
CA GLY A 85 -0.38 -19.62 -0.56
C GLY A 85 -0.62 -19.29 0.90
N ARG A 86 -1.74 -19.73 1.45
CA ARG A 86 -2.14 -19.40 2.83
C ARG A 86 -1.12 -19.88 3.87
N ASP A 87 -0.49 -21.01 3.60
CA ASP A 87 0.53 -21.61 4.45
C ASP A 87 1.93 -20.96 4.29
N LEU A 88 2.13 -20.25 3.19
CA LEU A 88 3.39 -19.61 2.83
C LEU A 88 3.44 -18.16 3.32
N ALA A 89 2.45 -17.36 2.90
CA ALA A 89 2.32 -15.94 3.19
C ALA A 89 0.88 -15.66 3.67
N PRO A 90 0.52 -16.04 4.90
CA PRO A 90 -0.84 -15.89 5.40
C PRO A 90 -1.34 -14.46 5.25
N GLY A 91 -2.43 -14.28 4.51
CA GLY A 91 -3.06 -12.98 4.28
C GLY A 91 -2.38 -12.09 3.23
N TRP A 92 -1.33 -12.56 2.54
CA TRP A 92 -0.61 -11.79 1.52
C TRP A 92 0.24 -12.64 0.55
N PHE A 93 1.48 -12.24 0.22
CA PHE A 93 2.35 -12.93 -0.73
C PHE A 93 3.86 -12.70 -0.49
N GLY A 94 4.69 -13.55 -1.08
CA GLY A 94 6.14 -13.36 -1.26
C GLY A 94 6.48 -12.83 -2.65
N TRP A 95 7.67 -12.24 -2.81
CA TRP A 95 8.12 -11.68 -4.09
C TRP A 95 9.62 -11.84 -4.33
N ILE A 96 10.01 -11.82 -5.60
CA ILE A 96 11.35 -11.44 -6.08
C ILE A 96 11.17 -10.46 -7.24
N ILE A 97 11.71 -9.26 -7.09
CA ILE A 97 11.71 -8.20 -8.09
C ILE A 97 13.15 -8.03 -8.59
N PRO A 98 13.46 -8.41 -9.84
CA PRO A 98 14.74 -8.08 -10.45
C PRO A 98 14.88 -6.56 -10.63
N THR A 99 16.06 -6.02 -10.35
CA THR A 99 16.34 -4.57 -10.47
C THR A 99 17.35 -4.25 -11.58
N GLY A 100 17.74 -5.26 -12.37
CA GLY A 100 18.82 -5.15 -13.37
C GLY A 100 20.20 -5.48 -12.80
N ASP A 101 21.13 -5.83 -13.68
CA ASP A 101 22.55 -6.16 -13.37
C ASP A 101 22.72 -7.20 -12.25
N GLY A 102 21.84 -8.20 -12.21
CA GLY A 102 21.80 -9.23 -11.17
C GLY A 102 21.37 -8.73 -9.79
N GLY A 103 20.88 -7.49 -9.66
CA GLY A 103 20.26 -6.98 -8.44
C GLY A 103 18.84 -7.51 -8.26
N VAL A 104 18.47 -7.78 -7.01
CA VAL A 104 17.14 -8.27 -6.64
C VAL A 104 16.62 -7.62 -5.36
N ARG A 105 15.30 -7.43 -5.31
CA ARG A 105 14.53 -7.18 -4.10
C ARG A 105 13.61 -8.37 -3.85
N ALA A 106 13.98 -9.20 -2.89
CA ALA A 106 13.24 -10.38 -2.49
C ALA A 106 12.54 -10.13 -1.15
N GLY A 107 11.44 -10.81 -0.87
CA GLY A 107 10.80 -10.66 0.42
C GLY A 107 9.50 -11.41 0.54
N ILE A 108 8.88 -11.23 1.71
CA ILE A 108 7.58 -11.79 2.01
C ILE A 108 6.87 -10.91 3.03
N GLY A 109 5.56 -10.89 2.94
CA GLY A 109 4.73 -10.32 3.98
C GLY A 109 3.65 -11.27 4.45
N SER A 110 3.20 -11.03 5.68
CA SER A 110 2.18 -11.82 6.35
C SER A 110 1.33 -10.94 7.26
N SER A 111 0.11 -11.40 7.52
CA SER A 111 -0.72 -10.84 8.58
C SER A 111 -0.12 -11.17 9.97
N ASN A 112 -0.64 -10.51 11.01
CA ASN A 112 -0.11 -10.60 12.39
C ASN A 112 -0.03 -12.02 12.96
N ALA A 113 -0.72 -12.99 12.37
CA ALA A 113 -0.76 -14.37 12.85
C ALA A 113 0.62 -15.07 12.79
N VAL A 114 1.48 -14.69 11.83
CA VAL A 114 2.78 -15.35 11.64
C VAL A 114 3.86 -14.30 11.39
N LYS A 115 5.02 -14.46 12.04
CA LYS A 115 6.16 -13.55 11.85
C LYS A 115 6.72 -13.70 10.43
N PRO A 116 6.99 -12.60 9.69
CA PRO A 116 7.49 -12.66 8.31
C PRO A 116 8.78 -13.48 8.15
N ILE A 117 9.65 -13.50 9.16
CA ILE A 117 10.88 -14.31 9.12
C ILE A 117 10.63 -15.82 9.03
N ALA A 118 9.55 -16.32 9.66
CA ALA A 118 9.18 -17.74 9.58
C ALA A 118 8.62 -18.06 8.18
N CYS A 119 7.78 -17.18 7.64
CA CYS A 119 7.29 -17.26 6.27
C CYS A 119 8.44 -17.24 5.26
N TYR A 120 9.44 -16.38 5.47
CA TYR A 120 10.60 -16.25 4.59
C TYR A 120 11.44 -17.53 4.57
N ARG A 121 11.71 -18.13 5.74
CA ARG A 121 12.42 -19.42 5.82
C ARG A 121 11.72 -20.50 5.01
N ARG A 122 10.41 -20.64 5.21
CA ARG A 122 9.59 -21.59 4.44
C ARG A 122 9.62 -21.30 2.94
N LEU A 123 9.56 -20.03 2.54
CA LEU A 123 9.66 -19.62 1.14
C LEU A 123 11.00 -20.06 0.53
N THR A 124 12.11 -19.83 1.22
CA THR A 124 13.44 -20.23 0.75
C THR A 124 13.63 -21.75 0.69
N GLU A 125 13.02 -22.50 1.62
CA GLU A 125 13.04 -23.97 1.63
C GLU A 125 12.24 -24.59 0.48
N LEU A 126 11.11 -23.98 0.12
CA LEU A 126 10.25 -24.45 -0.99
C LEU A 126 10.80 -24.09 -2.37
N PHE A 127 11.50 -22.95 -2.48
CA PHE A 127 12.01 -22.45 -3.75
C PHE A 127 13.53 -22.22 -3.72
N PRO A 128 14.36 -23.21 -3.33
CA PRO A 128 15.79 -23.00 -3.13
C PRO A 128 16.49 -22.51 -4.39
N ARG A 129 16.03 -22.92 -5.58
CA ARG A 129 16.57 -22.46 -6.88
C ARG A 129 16.39 -20.96 -7.15
N LEU A 130 15.46 -20.31 -6.47
CA LEU A 130 15.16 -18.88 -6.64
C LEU A 130 15.72 -18.00 -5.52
N PHE A 131 16.23 -18.59 -4.43
CA PHE A 131 16.71 -17.85 -3.25
C PHE A 131 18.14 -18.22 -2.82
N ASN A 132 18.66 -19.39 -3.23
CA ASN A 132 20.01 -19.79 -2.87
C ASN A 132 21.04 -18.87 -3.53
N GLY A 133 21.99 -18.39 -2.73
CA GLY A 133 23.06 -17.52 -3.21
C GLY A 133 22.68 -16.05 -3.32
N ILE A 134 21.57 -15.61 -2.71
CA ILE A 134 21.34 -14.16 -2.55
C ILE A 134 22.46 -13.59 -1.69
N GLU A 135 23.31 -12.78 -2.30
CA GLU A 135 24.29 -11.96 -1.62
C GLU A 135 23.55 -10.79 -0.99
N SER A 136 23.12 -10.96 0.27
CA SER A 136 22.33 -9.95 0.98
C SER A 136 23.17 -8.71 1.25
N CYS A 137 22.78 -7.58 0.67
CA CYS A 137 23.38 -6.29 0.94
C CYS A 137 22.65 -5.56 2.07
N ARG A 138 21.32 -5.73 2.15
CA ARG A 138 20.50 -5.04 3.15
C ARG A 138 19.22 -5.79 3.47
N LEU A 139 18.90 -5.83 4.76
CA LEU A 139 17.64 -6.36 5.29
C LEU A 139 16.71 -5.20 5.68
N TYR A 140 15.43 -5.37 5.39
CA TYR A 140 14.37 -4.42 5.69
C TYR A 140 13.24 -5.11 6.45
N GLY A 141 12.74 -4.44 7.49
CA GLY A 141 11.45 -4.72 8.10
C GLY A 141 10.49 -3.59 7.77
N GLY A 142 9.24 -3.90 7.44
CA GLY A 142 8.25 -2.90 7.08
C GLY A 142 6.85 -3.27 7.53
N THR A 143 6.00 -2.26 7.68
CA THR A 143 4.57 -2.42 7.93
C THR A 143 3.85 -1.74 6.79
N ILE A 144 2.97 -2.47 6.10
CA ILE A 144 2.15 -1.90 5.03
C ILE A 144 0.70 -1.82 5.51
N PRO A 145 0.07 -0.62 5.50
CA PRO A 145 -1.34 -0.48 5.78
C PRO A 145 -2.16 -0.99 4.58
N LEU A 146 -3.16 -1.82 4.86
CA LEU A 146 -4.04 -2.41 3.85
C LEU A 146 -5.44 -1.83 3.89
N ASP A 147 -5.64 -0.75 4.64
CA ASP A 147 -6.89 -0.03 4.75
C ASP A 147 -6.61 1.47 4.79
N PHE A 148 -7.66 2.28 4.70
CA PHE A 148 -7.59 3.74 4.78
C PHE A 148 -7.70 4.21 6.22
N ALA A 149 -7.05 5.33 6.53
CA ALA A 149 -7.41 6.08 7.73
C ALA A 149 -8.88 6.55 7.59
N PRO A 150 -9.72 6.44 8.64
CA PRO A 150 -11.11 6.93 8.59
C PRO A 150 -11.20 8.43 8.26
N ARG A 151 -10.17 9.19 8.64
CA ARG A 151 -10.00 10.59 8.30
C ARG A 151 -8.52 10.90 8.11
N SER A 152 -8.20 11.64 7.06
CA SER A 152 -6.84 12.02 6.65
C SER A 152 -6.48 13.48 6.99
N TYR A 153 -7.31 14.15 7.80
CA TYR A 153 -7.12 15.54 8.22
C TYR A 153 -7.80 15.81 9.56
N ALA A 154 -7.33 16.84 10.28
CA ALA A 154 -8.02 17.49 11.39
C ALA A 154 -7.49 18.93 11.50
N ASP A 155 -7.85 19.68 12.55
CA ASP A 155 -7.26 21.03 12.74
C ASP A 155 -5.73 20.95 12.74
N ASN A 156 -5.13 21.80 11.91
CA ASN A 156 -3.70 21.99 11.74
C ASN A 156 -2.94 20.72 11.30
N VAL A 157 -3.61 19.67 10.81
CA VAL A 157 -2.93 18.43 10.42
C VAL A 157 -3.53 17.76 9.19
N LEU A 158 -2.66 17.29 8.30
CA LEU A 158 -2.97 16.35 7.22
C LEU A 158 -2.15 15.07 7.39
N LEU A 159 -2.68 13.92 6.97
CA LEU A 159 -1.95 12.65 6.87
C LEU A 159 -1.77 12.29 5.39
N VAL A 160 -0.58 11.83 5.00
CA VAL A 160 -0.22 11.48 3.62
C VAL A 160 0.51 10.14 3.59
N GLY A 161 0.36 9.39 2.49
CA GLY A 161 1.01 8.11 2.26
C GLY A 161 0.51 7.04 3.24
N ASP A 162 1.41 6.21 3.74
CA ASP A 162 1.09 5.12 4.67
C ASP A 162 0.43 5.61 5.96
N ALA A 163 0.73 6.84 6.41
CA ALA A 163 0.08 7.42 7.58
C ALA A 163 -1.45 7.57 7.40
N ALA A 164 -1.89 7.79 6.15
CA ALA A 164 -3.29 7.87 5.76
C ALA A 164 -3.83 6.57 5.13
N GLY A 165 -3.00 5.53 4.99
CA GLY A 165 -3.39 4.30 4.29
C GLY A 165 -3.55 4.47 2.78
N GLN A 166 -2.84 5.42 2.17
CA GLN A 166 -2.91 5.70 0.73
C GLN A 166 -2.04 4.72 -0.06
N VAL A 167 -2.31 3.43 0.13
CA VAL A 167 -1.59 2.29 -0.44
C VAL A 167 -2.62 1.41 -1.15
N LYS A 168 -2.24 0.81 -2.29
CA LYS A 168 -3.06 -0.19 -2.98
C LYS A 168 -3.10 -1.48 -2.15
N PRO A 169 -4.20 -1.85 -1.45
CA PRO A 169 -4.16 -2.97 -0.51
C PRO A 169 -3.85 -4.33 -1.15
N PHE A 170 -4.20 -4.50 -2.43
CA PHE A 170 -3.90 -5.74 -3.16
C PHE A 170 -2.39 -5.95 -3.37
N SER A 171 -1.64 -4.91 -3.76
CA SER A 171 -0.23 -5.03 -4.12
C SER A 171 0.75 -4.49 -3.09
N GLY A 172 0.28 -3.69 -2.13
CA GLY A 172 1.12 -2.94 -1.19
C GLY A 172 1.83 -1.73 -1.81
N GLY A 173 1.57 -1.40 -3.07
CA GLY A 173 2.19 -0.26 -3.75
C GLY A 173 1.64 1.08 -3.26
N GLY A 174 2.49 1.92 -2.69
CA GLY A 174 2.12 3.22 -2.10
C GLY A 174 2.84 4.45 -2.65
N ILE A 175 3.90 4.30 -3.45
CA ILE A 175 4.72 5.44 -3.91
C ILE A 175 3.90 6.40 -4.77
N TYR A 176 3.30 5.92 -5.85
CA TYR A 176 2.48 6.74 -6.74
C TYR A 176 1.29 7.38 -6.01
N THR A 177 0.53 6.59 -5.26
CA THR A 177 -0.68 7.05 -4.55
C THR A 177 -0.34 8.05 -3.44
N GLY A 178 0.78 7.86 -2.75
CA GLY A 178 1.32 8.81 -1.79
C GLY A 178 1.75 10.13 -2.44
N LEU A 179 2.38 10.10 -3.63
CA LEU A 179 2.74 11.31 -4.38
C LEU A 179 1.52 12.07 -4.89
N VAL A 180 0.51 11.36 -5.41
CA VAL A 180 -0.78 11.96 -5.80
C VAL A 180 -1.43 12.65 -4.61
N ALA A 181 -1.46 11.98 -3.45
CA ALA A 181 -1.98 12.57 -2.23
C ALA A 181 -1.15 13.76 -1.75
N ALA A 182 0.18 13.70 -1.81
CA ALA A 182 1.05 14.81 -1.44
C ALA A 182 0.76 16.07 -2.26
N ARG A 183 0.48 15.92 -3.57
CA ARG A 183 0.03 17.03 -4.44
C ARG A 183 -1.29 17.65 -3.98
N HIS A 184 -2.25 16.83 -3.55
CA HIS A 184 -3.52 17.35 -3.01
C HIS A 184 -3.34 17.99 -1.63
N ALA A 185 -2.44 17.44 -0.81
CA ALA A 185 -2.12 17.99 0.50
C ALA A 185 -1.48 19.38 0.37
N SER A 186 -0.52 19.55 -0.54
CA SER A 186 0.10 20.86 -0.77
C SER A 186 -0.92 21.91 -1.24
N ALA A 187 -1.80 21.56 -2.18
CA ALA A 187 -2.87 22.45 -2.64
C ALA A 187 -3.84 22.85 -1.51
N ALA A 188 -4.20 21.91 -0.63
CA ALA A 188 -5.06 22.19 0.51
C ALA A 188 -4.39 23.10 1.54
N VAL A 189 -3.09 22.89 1.83
CA VAL A 189 -2.33 23.74 2.75
C VAL A 189 -2.18 25.16 2.21
N LEU A 190 -1.86 25.32 0.91
CA LEU A 190 -1.76 26.64 0.28
C LEU A 190 -3.09 27.40 0.36
N ARG A 191 -4.20 26.71 0.08
CA ARG A 191 -5.55 27.29 0.21
C ARG A 191 -5.89 27.67 1.65
N ALA A 192 -5.58 26.80 2.61
CA ALA A 192 -5.76 27.07 4.03
C ALA A 192 -4.98 28.32 4.47
N PHE A 193 -3.74 28.47 3.99
CA PHE A 193 -2.93 29.66 4.29
C PHE A 193 -3.47 30.93 3.65
N ALA A 194 -3.93 30.87 2.39
CA ALA A 194 -4.52 32.01 1.70
C ALA A 194 -5.81 32.51 2.38
N ASN A 195 -6.56 31.61 3.00
CA ASN A 195 -7.82 31.91 3.69
C ASN A 195 -7.67 32.11 5.21
N ASP A 196 -6.44 31.98 5.73
CA ASP A 196 -6.14 31.88 7.17
C ASP A 196 -7.02 30.86 7.93
N ASP A 197 -7.37 29.76 7.27
CA ASP A 197 -8.22 28.70 7.82
C ASP A 197 -7.49 27.36 7.83
N CYS A 198 -6.74 27.12 8.90
CA CYS A 198 -6.05 25.84 9.17
C CYS A 198 -6.92 24.87 9.99
N THR A 199 -8.22 25.13 10.12
CA THR A 199 -9.14 24.22 10.83
C THR A 199 -9.39 22.95 10.01
N ALA A 200 -10.06 21.96 10.62
CA ALA A 200 -10.52 20.79 9.92
C ALA A 200 -11.41 21.15 8.71
N ALA A 201 -12.22 22.21 8.79
CA ALA A 201 -13.06 22.64 7.67
C ALA A 201 -12.23 23.16 6.49
N GLY A 202 -11.23 24.01 6.76
CA GLY A 202 -10.30 24.53 5.76
C GLY A 202 -9.45 23.45 5.10
N LEU A 203 -9.08 22.40 5.85
CA LEU A 203 -8.27 21.29 5.38
C LEU A 203 -9.07 20.12 4.76
N ALA A 204 -10.38 20.02 5.01
CA ALA A 204 -11.26 18.99 4.47
C ALA A 204 -11.24 18.81 2.93
N PRO A 205 -11.02 19.86 2.10
CA PRO A 205 -10.88 19.69 0.65
C PRO A 205 -9.79 18.69 0.23
N TYR A 206 -8.73 18.54 1.03
CA TYR A 206 -7.67 17.56 0.80
C TYR A 206 -8.23 16.15 0.61
N GLU A 207 -9.02 15.70 1.58
CA GLU A 207 -9.52 14.33 1.59
C GLU A 207 -10.43 14.05 0.39
N ARG A 208 -11.32 15.00 0.11
CA ARG A 208 -12.23 14.90 -1.05
C ARG A 208 -11.46 14.84 -2.37
N ALA A 209 -10.38 15.60 -2.48
CA ALA A 209 -9.60 15.67 -3.71
C ALA A 209 -8.85 14.36 -3.99
N TRP A 210 -8.12 13.80 -3.01
CA TRP A 210 -7.41 12.54 -3.23
C TRP A 210 -8.39 11.36 -3.37
N LYS A 211 -9.49 11.32 -2.61
CA LYS A 211 -10.53 10.28 -2.76
C LYS A 211 -11.16 10.31 -4.16
N ARG A 212 -11.35 11.50 -4.75
CA ARG A 212 -11.88 11.64 -6.12
C ARG A 212 -10.95 11.05 -7.17
N GLU A 213 -9.64 11.25 -7.04
CA GLU A 213 -8.65 10.82 -8.03
C GLU A 213 -8.27 9.34 -7.88
N ILE A 214 -7.92 8.90 -6.67
CA ILE A 214 -7.39 7.54 -6.43
C ILE A 214 -8.27 6.70 -5.50
N GLY A 215 -9.20 7.28 -4.75
CA GLY A 215 -10.01 6.55 -3.76
C GLY A 215 -10.81 5.39 -4.35
N ARG A 216 -11.33 5.54 -5.58
CA ARG A 216 -12.01 4.44 -6.30
C ARG A 216 -11.07 3.27 -6.62
N GLU A 217 -9.83 3.55 -7.00
CA GLU A 217 -8.84 2.52 -7.28
C GLU A 217 -8.47 1.77 -6.00
N LEU A 218 -8.20 2.51 -4.92
CA LEU A 218 -7.81 1.90 -3.66
C LEU A 218 -8.94 1.03 -3.07
N LEU A 219 -10.19 1.48 -3.15
CA LEU A 219 -11.35 0.70 -2.69
C LEU A 219 -11.56 -0.57 -3.53
N ARG A 220 -11.35 -0.51 -4.85
CA ARG A 220 -11.38 -1.71 -5.69
C ARG A 220 -10.27 -2.68 -5.28
N SER A 221 -9.06 -2.16 -5.10
CA SER A 221 -7.90 -2.93 -4.66
C SER A 221 -8.16 -3.63 -3.32
N LEU A 222 -8.79 -2.96 -2.35
CA LEU A 222 -9.25 -3.56 -1.09
C LEU A 222 -10.24 -4.72 -1.30
N ARG A 223 -11.25 -4.51 -2.15
CA ARG A 223 -12.28 -5.54 -2.42
C ARG A 223 -11.72 -6.75 -3.17
N ILE A 224 -10.82 -6.52 -4.13
CA ILE A 224 -10.10 -7.60 -4.84
C ILE A 224 -9.29 -8.43 -3.84
N ARG A 225 -8.60 -7.77 -2.91
CA ARG A 225 -7.88 -8.45 -1.85
C ARG A 225 -8.81 -9.30 -0.99
N HIS A 226 -9.90 -8.73 -0.47
CA HIS A 226 -10.87 -9.49 0.35
C HIS A 226 -11.47 -10.68 -0.40
N PHE A 227 -11.75 -10.52 -1.70
CA PHE A 227 -12.16 -11.63 -2.55
C PHE A 227 -11.08 -12.71 -2.61
N GLY A 228 -9.83 -12.34 -2.88
CA GLY A 228 -8.70 -13.27 -2.93
C GLY A 228 -8.49 -14.03 -1.61
N LEU A 229 -8.62 -13.35 -0.47
CA LEU A 229 -8.54 -13.97 0.86
C LEU A 229 -9.64 -15.01 1.12
N ALA A 230 -10.80 -14.86 0.48
CA ALA A 230 -11.89 -15.82 0.61
C ALA A 230 -11.65 -17.13 -0.18
N LEU A 231 -10.75 -17.12 -1.16
CA LEU A 231 -10.45 -18.27 -2.02
C LEU A 231 -9.50 -19.25 -1.33
N SER A 232 -9.77 -20.55 -1.46
CA SER A 232 -8.83 -21.62 -1.09
C SER A 232 -7.64 -21.67 -2.05
N ASP A 233 -6.54 -22.29 -1.63
CA ASP A 233 -5.32 -22.38 -2.45
C ASP A 233 -5.58 -23.08 -3.79
N GLY A 234 -6.42 -24.13 -3.82
CA GLY A 234 -6.83 -24.77 -5.07
C GLY A 234 -7.76 -23.93 -5.95
N GLU A 235 -8.48 -22.95 -5.40
CA GLU A 235 -9.22 -21.95 -6.18
C GLU A 235 -8.26 -20.90 -6.75
N VAL A 236 -7.29 -20.43 -5.96
CA VAL A 236 -6.22 -19.53 -6.42
C VAL A 236 -5.40 -20.16 -7.53
N GLU A 237 -5.01 -21.43 -7.40
CA GLU A 237 -4.26 -22.15 -8.43
C GLU A 237 -5.03 -22.22 -9.76
N ARG A 238 -6.35 -22.43 -9.71
CA ARG A 238 -7.19 -22.39 -10.93
C ARG A 238 -7.20 -21.01 -11.58
N VAL A 239 -7.25 -19.93 -10.79
CA VAL A 239 -7.15 -18.56 -11.31
C VAL A 239 -5.80 -18.35 -11.97
N VAL A 240 -4.69 -18.73 -11.33
CA VAL A 240 -3.33 -18.62 -11.89
C VAL A 240 -3.20 -19.43 -13.18
N ARG A 241 -3.70 -20.68 -13.20
CA ARG A 241 -3.70 -21.52 -14.42
C ARG A 241 -4.50 -20.90 -15.56
N ALA A 242 -5.65 -20.28 -15.28
CA ALA A 242 -6.43 -19.60 -16.32
C ALA A 242 -5.65 -18.43 -16.93
N LEU A 243 -4.96 -17.63 -16.09
CA LEU A 243 -4.14 -16.49 -16.52
C LEU A 243 -2.93 -16.88 -17.38
N HIS A 244 -2.56 -18.17 -17.45
CA HIS A 244 -1.53 -18.65 -18.38
C HIS A 244 -2.02 -18.79 -19.83
N SER A 245 -3.31 -18.60 -20.11
CA SER A 245 -3.80 -18.60 -21.50
C SER A 245 -3.27 -17.40 -22.27
N ASP A 246 -2.78 -17.63 -23.49
CA ASP A 246 -2.18 -16.60 -24.35
C ASP A 246 -3.10 -15.39 -24.54
N GLY A 247 -4.41 -15.62 -24.70
CA GLY A 247 -5.39 -14.54 -24.83
C GLY A 247 -5.49 -13.65 -23.59
N LEU A 248 -5.44 -14.23 -22.39
CA LEU A 248 -5.43 -13.45 -21.15
C LEU A 248 -4.10 -12.75 -20.92
N GLN A 249 -2.98 -13.38 -21.28
CA GLN A 249 -1.67 -12.75 -21.19
C GLN A 249 -1.57 -11.53 -22.11
N GLN A 250 -2.05 -11.63 -23.36
CA GLN A 250 -2.09 -10.50 -24.29
C GLN A 250 -2.98 -9.36 -23.78
N LEU A 251 -4.15 -9.67 -23.22
CA LEU A 251 -5.00 -8.67 -22.58
C LEU A 251 -4.30 -8.02 -21.38
N ALA A 252 -3.59 -8.82 -20.58
CA ALA A 252 -2.84 -8.33 -19.44
C ALA A 252 -1.70 -7.39 -19.86
N SER A 253 -0.93 -7.75 -20.89
CA SER A 253 0.14 -6.92 -21.44
C SER A 253 -0.39 -5.64 -22.08
N ARG A 254 -1.52 -5.70 -22.79
CA ARG A 254 -2.10 -4.54 -23.48
C ARG A 254 -2.70 -3.49 -22.54
N HIS A 255 -3.32 -3.94 -21.44
CA HIS A 255 -4.01 -3.08 -20.48
C HIS A 255 -3.27 -2.92 -19.14
N GLY A 256 -2.06 -3.48 -19.04
CA GLY A 256 -1.25 -3.49 -17.84
C GLY A 256 -0.95 -2.07 -17.37
N ASP A 257 -1.38 -1.79 -16.13
CA ASP A 257 -1.15 -0.52 -15.47
C ASP A 257 -0.88 -0.81 -13.99
N ILE A 258 0.36 -0.55 -13.55
CA ILE A 258 0.81 -0.84 -12.19
C ILE A 258 0.13 0.07 -11.16
N ASP A 259 -0.29 1.27 -11.59
CA ASP A 259 -0.89 2.29 -10.74
C ASP A 259 -2.41 2.22 -10.71
N TYR A 260 -3.00 1.75 -11.80
CA TYR A 260 -4.44 1.45 -11.89
C TYR A 260 -4.70 0.00 -12.30
N PRO A 261 -4.41 -1.01 -11.43
CA PRO A 261 -4.71 -2.42 -11.70
C PRO A 261 -6.16 -2.69 -12.13
N SER A 262 -7.13 -1.86 -11.71
CA SER A 262 -8.51 -2.02 -12.16
C SER A 262 -8.70 -1.93 -13.69
N ARG A 263 -7.77 -1.26 -14.41
CA ARG A 263 -7.79 -1.14 -15.88
C ARG A 263 -7.53 -2.46 -16.59
N VAL A 264 -6.74 -3.35 -15.99
CA VAL A 264 -6.47 -4.68 -16.55
C VAL A 264 -7.46 -5.73 -16.04
N LEU A 265 -7.87 -5.62 -14.77
CA LEU A 265 -8.75 -6.61 -14.14
C LEU A 265 -10.16 -6.64 -14.75
N LEU A 266 -10.70 -5.47 -15.15
CA LEU A 266 -12.03 -5.40 -15.77
C LEU A 266 -12.08 -6.07 -17.16
N PRO A 267 -11.16 -5.79 -18.11
CA PRO A 267 -11.05 -6.55 -19.34
C PRO A 267 -10.84 -8.04 -19.12
N LEU A 268 -9.94 -8.43 -18.21
CA LEU A 268 -9.68 -9.84 -17.90
C LEU A 268 -10.96 -10.53 -17.42
N ALA A 269 -11.70 -9.93 -16.48
CA ALA A 269 -12.94 -10.48 -15.93
C ALA A 269 -14.06 -10.66 -16.98
N ARG A 270 -14.06 -9.87 -18.06
CA ARG A 270 -15.08 -9.91 -19.12
C ARG A 270 -14.79 -10.91 -20.24
N SER A 271 -13.61 -11.50 -20.27
CA SER A 271 -13.25 -12.49 -21.28
C SER A 271 -13.91 -13.85 -21.00
N LEU A 272 -14.31 -14.58 -22.04
CA LEU A 272 -15.08 -15.83 -21.93
C LEU A 272 -14.46 -16.88 -20.98
N PRO A 273 -13.13 -17.17 -21.01
CA PRO A 273 -12.52 -18.10 -20.06
C PRO A 273 -12.60 -17.62 -18.60
N SER A 274 -12.40 -16.32 -18.37
CA SER A 274 -12.51 -15.72 -17.05
C SER A 274 -13.96 -15.66 -16.56
N VAL A 275 -14.93 -15.44 -17.44
CA VAL A 275 -16.36 -15.43 -17.07
C VAL A 275 -16.80 -16.80 -16.56
N ALA A 276 -16.42 -17.88 -17.24
CA ALA A 276 -16.72 -19.23 -16.77
C ALA A 276 -16.08 -19.52 -15.40
N LEU A 277 -14.82 -19.13 -15.22
CA LEU A 277 -14.10 -19.26 -13.94
C LEU A 277 -14.76 -18.42 -12.83
N LEU A 278 -15.08 -17.16 -13.11
CA LEU A 278 -15.74 -16.28 -12.15
C LEU A 278 -17.14 -16.77 -11.81
N ALA A 279 -17.92 -17.27 -12.77
CA ALA A 279 -19.24 -17.87 -12.52
C ALA A 279 -19.11 -19.09 -11.59
N TRP A 280 -18.11 -19.95 -11.84
CA TRP A 280 -17.83 -21.10 -10.99
C TRP A 280 -17.42 -20.71 -9.56
N ILE A 281 -16.54 -19.70 -9.40
CA ILE A 281 -16.19 -19.17 -8.08
C ILE A 281 -17.43 -18.55 -7.41
N THR A 282 -18.26 -17.83 -8.17
CA THR A 282 -19.48 -17.18 -7.67
C THR A 282 -20.45 -18.18 -7.07
N LEU A 283 -20.66 -19.32 -7.73
CA LEU A 283 -21.52 -20.39 -7.22
C LEU A 283 -21.01 -20.97 -5.90
N ARG A 284 -19.69 -21.03 -5.70
CA ARG A 284 -19.06 -21.58 -4.48
C ARG A 284 -18.89 -20.55 -3.37
N ARG A 285 -18.72 -19.27 -3.72
CA ARG A 285 -18.40 -18.15 -2.83
C ARG A 285 -19.32 -16.95 -3.12
N PRO A 286 -20.65 -17.09 -2.96
CA PRO A 286 -21.60 -16.03 -3.31
C PRO A 286 -21.37 -14.74 -2.50
N ALA A 287 -21.08 -14.87 -1.20
CA ALA A 287 -20.80 -13.71 -0.34
C ALA A 287 -19.53 -12.93 -0.75
N ALA A 288 -18.44 -13.63 -1.06
CA ALA A 288 -17.19 -13.01 -1.49
C ALA A 288 -17.36 -12.31 -2.84
N THR A 289 -18.06 -12.96 -3.78
CA THR A 289 -18.34 -12.40 -5.10
C THR A 289 -19.27 -11.19 -5.01
N TRP A 290 -20.28 -11.24 -4.15
CA TRP A 290 -21.17 -10.09 -3.91
C TRP A 290 -20.40 -8.87 -3.38
N SER A 291 -19.45 -9.09 -2.46
CA SER A 291 -18.53 -8.05 -1.98
C SER A 291 -17.68 -7.44 -3.12
N LEU A 292 -17.18 -8.30 -4.02
CA LEU A 292 -16.43 -7.88 -5.21
C LEU A 292 -17.31 -7.15 -6.23
N LEU A 293 -18.56 -7.55 -6.45
CA LEU A 293 -19.46 -6.89 -7.42
C LEU A 293 -19.89 -5.50 -6.94
N ARG A 294 -20.08 -5.34 -5.62
CA ARG A 294 -20.22 -4.01 -5.00
C ARG A 294 -18.98 -3.12 -5.23
N ALA A 295 -17.84 -3.66 -5.67
CA ALA A 295 -16.66 -2.89 -6.08
C ALA A 295 -16.92 -1.87 -7.20
N ASN A 296 -17.87 -2.18 -8.07
CA ASN A 296 -18.16 -1.40 -9.27
C ASN A 296 -19.36 -0.47 -9.13
N LEU A 297 -20.12 -0.57 -8.03
CA LEU A 297 -21.19 0.36 -7.73
C LEU A 297 -20.61 1.68 -7.21
N PRO A 298 -21.10 2.83 -7.69
CA PRO A 298 -20.73 4.13 -7.15
C PRO A 298 -21.16 4.17 -5.68
N PHE A 299 -20.19 4.26 -4.77
CA PHE A 299 -20.46 4.67 -3.39
C PHE A 299 -20.28 6.19 -3.31
N ALA A 300 -21.17 6.85 -2.58
CA ALA A 300 -20.89 8.18 -2.04
C ALA A 300 -19.69 8.02 -1.08
N LEU A 301 -18.55 8.61 -1.45
CA LEU A 301 -17.32 8.70 -0.66
C LEU A 301 -17.34 9.91 0.26
#